data_AF-A0A1I6RRN0-F1
#
_entry.id   AF-A0A1I6RRN0-F1
#
_cell.length_a   1.000
_cell.length_b   1.000
_cell.length_c   1.000
_cell.angle_alpha   90.00
_cell.angle_beta   90.00
_cell.angle_gamma   90.00
#
_symmetry.space_group_name_H-M   'P 1'
#
loop_
_entity.id
_entity.type
_entity.pdbx_description
1 polymer ?
#
loop_
_entity_poly.entity_id
_entity_poly.type
_entity_poly.pdbx_seq_one_letter_code
_entity_poly.pdbx_strand_id
1 'polypeptide(L)' 'MALDEFLSGDALTGRQAAIIFFTFLGLVILGGILLILFGDVFQNLFT' A
#
# COMPACT_ATOMS: atom_id res chain seq x y z
N MET A 1 -16.34 -8.57 -11.42
CA MET A 1 -16.16 -10.04 -11.52
C MET A 1 -14.69 -10.41 -11.73
N ALA A 2 -14.01 -9.96 -12.79
CA ALA A 2 -12.60 -10.30 -13.05
C ALA A 2 -11.59 -9.88 -11.95
N LEU A 3 -11.81 -8.73 -11.30
CA LEU A 3 -10.95 -8.26 -10.20
C LEU A 3 -11.16 -9.07 -8.91
N ASP A 4 -12.39 -9.51 -8.67
CA ASP A 4 -12.76 -10.27 -7.48
C ASP A 4 -12.13 -11.67 -7.52
N GLU A 5 -12.21 -12.33 -8.68
CA GLU A 5 -11.59 -13.64 -8.93
C GLU A 5 -10.05 -13.60 -8.90
N PHE A 6 -9.44 -12.49 -9.35
CA PHE A 6 -8.01 -12.27 -9.22
C PHE A 6 -7.55 -12.13 -7.76
N LEU A 7 -8.41 -11.62 -6.87
CA LEU A 7 -8.14 -11.41 -5.45
C LEU A 7 -8.64 -12.55 -4.56
N SER A 8 -9.47 -13.47 -5.10
CA SER A 8 -10.11 -14.58 -4.38
C SER A 8 -9.14 -15.66 -3.89
N GLY A 9 -7.85 -15.61 -4.24
CA GLY A 9 -6.82 -16.45 -3.62
C GLY A 9 -6.72 -17.88 -4.14
N ASP A 10 -7.79 -18.45 -4.69
CA ASP A 10 -7.86 -19.87 -5.07
C ASP A 10 -6.90 -20.26 -6.21
N ALA A 11 -6.52 -19.28 -7.05
CA ALA A 11 -5.53 -19.42 -8.11
C ALA A 11 -4.21 -18.66 -7.84
N LEU A 12 -4.09 -17.98 -6.69
CA LEU A 12 -2.91 -17.17 -6.37
C LEU A 12 -1.77 -18.06 -5.90
N THR A 13 -0.74 -18.18 -6.72
CA THR A 13 0.50 -18.86 -6.34
C THR A 13 1.14 -18.13 -5.15
N GLY A 14 1.82 -18.85 -4.24
CA GLY A 14 2.47 -18.24 -3.07
C GLY A 14 3.43 -17.08 -3.42
N ARG A 15 4.01 -17.10 -4.63
CA ARG A 15 4.80 -16.00 -5.17
C ARG A 15 3.98 -14.74 -5.44
N GLN A 16 2.78 -14.86 -5.99
CA GLN A 16 1.90 -13.71 -6.24
C GLN A 16 1.37 -13.10 -4.94
N ALA A 17 1.00 -13.94 -3.97
CA ALA A 17 0.60 -13.47 -2.63
C ALA A 17 1.73 -12.66 -1.96
N ALA A 18 2.97 -13.14 -2.04
CA ALA A 18 4.13 -12.41 -1.53
C ALA A 18 4.31 -11.05 -2.23
N ILE A 19 4.18 -10.99 -3.56
CA ILE A 19 4.29 -9.73 -4.32
C ILE A 19 3.22 -8.73 -3.83
N ILE A 20 1.96 -9.14 -3.74
CA ILE A 20 0.87 -8.26 -3.29
C ILE A 20 1.15 -7.74 -1.88
N PHE A 21 1.57 -8.62 -0.96
CA PHE A 21 1.90 -8.25 0.41
C PHE A 21 3.05 -7.22 0.47
N PHE A 22 4.17 -7.49 -0.19
CA PHE A 22 5.33 -6.58 -0.16
C PHE A 22 5.07 -5.28 -0.90
N THR A 23 4.28 -5.29 -1.99
CA THR A 23 3.84 -4.07 -2.66
C THR A 23 2.99 -3.21 -1.72
N PHE A 24 2.00 -3.80 -1.03
CA PHE A 24 1.17 -3.08 -0.08
C PHE A 24 2.00 -2.55 1.10
N LEU A 25 2.88 -3.37 1.67
CA LEU A 25 3.79 -2.96 2.74
C LEU A 25 4.67 -1.79 2.31
N GLY A 26 5.20 -1.83 1.08
CA GLY A 26 5.99 -0.74 0.51
C GLY A 26 5.19 0.57 0.42
N LEU A 27 3.93 0.52 0.00
CA LEU A 27 3.04 1.69 -0.04
C LEU A 27 2.78 2.28 1.35
N VAL A 28 2.55 1.44 2.36
CA VAL A 28 2.33 1.89 3.74
C VAL A 28 3.58 2.59 4.29
N ILE A 29 4.75 1.99 4.10
CA ILE A 29 6.02 2.58 4.54
C ILE A 29 6.28 3.91 3.81
N LEU A 30 6.08 3.95 2.49
CA LEU A 30 6.20 5.18 1.70
C LEU A 30 5.26 6.27 2.21
N GLY A 31 3.99 5.92 2.49
CA GLY A 31 3.02 6.85 3.06
C GLY A 31 3.48 7.43 4.40
N GLY A 32 4.00 6.59 5.30
CA GLY A 32 4.57 7.04 6.57
C GLY A 32 5.77 7.98 6.39
N ILE A 33 6.68 7.64 5.48
CA ILE A 33 7.84 8.49 5.16
C ILE A 33 7.38 9.85 4.60
N LEU A 34 6.41 9.86 3.68
CA LEU A 34 5.86 11.09 3.12
C LEU A 34 5.21 11.96 4.20
N LEU A 35 4.46 11.37 5.14
CA LEU A 35 3.88 12.12 6.24
C LEU A 35 4.94 12.74 7.15
N ILE A 36 6.06 12.07 7.38
CA ILE A 36 7.18 12.63 8.15
C ILE A 36 7.84 13.77 7.37
N LEU A 37 8.17 13.56 6.10
CA LEU A 37 8.87 14.55 5.27
C LEU A 37 8.03 15.81 4.99
N PHE A 38 6.72 15.64 4.81
CA PHE A 38 5.79 16.73 4.55
C PHE A 38 4.99 17.14 5.79
N GLY A 39 5.38 16.68 6.98
CA GLY A 39 4.70 16.99 8.23
C GLY A 39 4.53 18.49 8.45
N ASP A 40 5.58 19.26 8.15
CA ASP A 40 5.56 20.72 8.23
C ASP A 40 4.57 21.35 7.24
N VAL A 41 4.46 20.79 6.01
CA VAL A 41 3.48 21.27 5.02
C VAL A 41 2.06 21.02 5.52
N PHE A 42 1.78 19.85 6.11
CA PHE A 42 0.47 19.55 6.68
C PHE A 42 0.17 20.43 7.89
N GLN A 43 1.12 20.65 8.80
CA GLN A 43 0.94 21.52 9.97
C GLN A 43 0.65 22.98 9.55
N ASN A 44 1.34 23.48 8.53
CA ASN A 44 1.12 24.82 7.99
C ASN A 44 -0.22 24.96 7.22
N LEU A 45 -0.89 23.87 6.84
CA LEU A 45 -2.24 23.93 6.23
C LEU A 45 -3.36 24.05 7.27
N PHE A 46 -3.13 23.60 8.51
CA PHE A 46 -4.12 23.61 9.58
C PHE A 46 -3.94 24.76 10.60
N THR A 47 -2.94 25.61 10.41
CA THR A 47 -2.65 26.80 11.24
C THR A 47 -2.97 28.06 10.44
#